data_AF-A0A182TR70-F1
#
_entry.id   AF-A0A182TR70-F1
#
_cell.length_a   1.000
_cell.length_b   1.000
_cell.length_c   1.000
_cell.angle_alpha   90.00
_cell.angle_beta   90.00
_cell.angle_gamma   90.00
#
_symmetry.space_group_name_H-M   'P 1'
#
loop_
_entity.id
_entity.type
_entity.pdbx_description
1 polymer ?
#
loop_
_entity_poly.entity_id
_entity_poly.type
_entity_poly.pdbx_seq_one_letter_code
_entity_poly.pdbx_strand_id
1 'polypeptide(L)'
;MNKFATILVLASICLAGVSAQCPRIVTRAQWGARAASTAQLPIRPAPWVVMHHTAGAACTTDAACAQQMRNIHCGVSLGHIASNYWLIGHRQAVATACPGNAFFNEIRNWPRFNPNV
;
A
#
# COMPACT_ATOMS: atom_id res chain seq x y z
N MET A 1 -0.95 -25.64 -44.56
CA MET A 1 -1.63 -26.01 -43.31
C MET A 1 -0.87 -25.40 -42.12
N ASN A 2 -1.58 -24.72 -41.21
CA ASN A 2 -1.17 -24.29 -39.86
C ASN A 2 0.01 -23.29 -39.67
N LYS A 3 -0.05 -22.09 -40.23
CA LYS A 3 0.70 -20.93 -39.67
C LYS A 3 -0.21 -19.92 -38.97
N PHE A 4 -1.48 -19.82 -39.38
CA PHE A 4 -2.47 -18.92 -38.76
C PHE A 4 -3.02 -19.45 -37.42
N ALA A 5 -3.06 -20.76 -37.22
CA ALA A 5 -3.51 -21.37 -35.97
C ALA A 5 -2.55 -21.09 -34.79
N THR A 6 -1.24 -20.94 -35.05
CA THR A 6 -0.22 -20.74 -34.01
C THR A 6 -0.21 -19.31 -33.44
N ILE A 7 -0.61 -18.31 -34.24
CA ILE A 7 -0.67 -16.90 -33.79
C ILE A 7 -1.86 -16.68 -32.82
N LEU A 8 -2.97 -17.38 -33.02
CA LEU A 8 -4.16 -17.28 -32.16
C LEU A 8 -3.95 -17.87 -30.75
N VAL A 9 -3.07 -18.88 -30.62
CA VAL A 9 -2.77 -19.50 -29.31
C VAL A 9 -1.89 -18.59 -28.44
N LEU A 10 -0.95 -17.84 -29.04
CA LEU A 10 -0.08 -16.91 -28.30
C LEU A 10 -0.82 -15.63 -27.84
N ALA A 11 -1.79 -15.15 -28.62
CA ALA A 11 -2.62 -14.01 -28.24
C ALA A 11 -3.59 -14.32 -27.07
N SER A 12 -3.90 -15.60 -26.85
CA SER A 12 -4.84 -16.04 -25.82
C SER A 12 -4.20 -16.24 -24.43
N ILE A 13 -2.87 -16.20 -24.31
CA ILE A 13 -2.17 -16.34 -23.01
C ILE A 13 -2.11 -15.02 -22.23
N CYS A 14 -2.44 -13.88 -22.85
CA CYS A 14 -2.37 -12.56 -22.21
C CYS A 14 -3.68 -12.05 -21.58
N LEU A 15 -4.69 -12.91 -21.40
CA LEU A 15 -5.93 -12.57 -20.65
C LEU A 15 -6.03 -13.21 -19.26
N ALA A 16 -4.94 -13.76 -18.72
CA ALA A 16 -4.84 -13.91 -17.27
C ALA A 16 -4.61 -12.51 -16.70
N GLY A 17 -5.69 -11.75 -16.53
CA GLY A 17 -5.68 -10.48 -15.82
C GLY A 17 -4.95 -10.68 -14.50
N VAL A 18 -3.81 -10.02 -14.33
CA VAL A 18 -3.14 -9.92 -13.04
C VAL A 18 -4.10 -9.13 -12.16
N SER A 19 -5.01 -9.80 -11.47
CA SER A 19 -5.80 -9.16 -10.45
C SER A 19 -4.81 -8.64 -9.41
N ALA A 20 -4.86 -7.34 -9.13
CA ALA A 20 -4.22 -6.78 -7.96
C ALA A 20 -4.94 -7.37 -6.74
N GLN A 21 -4.57 -8.59 -6.36
CA GLN A 21 -5.26 -9.29 -5.28
C GLN A 21 -4.91 -8.56 -4.00
N CYS A 22 -5.92 -7.88 -3.47
CA CYS A 22 -5.76 -7.17 -2.23
C CYS A 22 -5.42 -8.13 -1.10
N PRO A 23 -4.35 -7.87 -0.35
CA PRO A 23 -4.03 -8.68 0.82
C PRO A 23 -5.21 -8.60 1.80
N ARG A 24 -5.47 -9.71 2.48
CA ARG A 24 -6.53 -9.78 3.49
C ARG A 24 -6.21 -8.81 4.63
N ILE A 25 -6.93 -7.69 4.68
CA ILE A 25 -6.87 -6.75 5.80
C ILE A 25 -7.55 -7.40 7.01
N VAL A 26 -6.79 -7.58 8.10
CA VAL A 26 -7.33 -8.11 9.36
C VAL A 26 -8.01 -6.96 10.13
N THR A 27 -9.33 -7.06 10.29
CA THR A 27 -10.11 -6.06 11.05
C THR A 27 -9.77 -6.10 12.54
N ARG A 28 -10.02 -5.00 13.26
CA ARG A 28 -9.81 -4.90 14.72
C ARG A 28 -10.42 -6.06 15.50
N ALA A 29 -11.65 -6.44 15.18
CA ALA A 29 -12.34 -7.55 15.83
C ALA A 29 -11.65 -8.90 15.56
N GLN A 30 -11.13 -9.11 14.34
CA GLN A 30 -10.51 -10.38 13.94
C GLN A 30 -9.19 -10.68 14.67
N TRP A 31 -8.46 -9.67 15.16
CA TRP A 31 -7.25 -9.89 15.97
C TRP A 31 -7.49 -9.68 17.47
N GLY A 32 -8.75 -9.66 17.92
CA GLY A 32 -9.10 -9.57 19.33
C GLY A 32 -8.80 -8.21 19.98
N ALA A 33 -8.74 -7.14 19.19
CA ALA A 33 -8.52 -5.81 19.74
C ALA A 33 -9.69 -5.39 20.64
N ARG A 34 -9.38 -4.68 21.74
CA ARG A 34 -10.39 -4.02 22.56
C ARG A 34 -11.24 -3.05 21.71
N ALA A 35 -12.48 -2.82 22.11
CA ALA A 35 -13.35 -1.82 21.48
C ALA A 35 -12.61 -0.48 21.39
N ALA A 36 -12.71 0.19 20.25
CA ALA A 36 -12.08 1.49 20.08
C ALA A 36 -12.82 2.52 20.95
N SER A 37 -12.07 3.32 21.71
CA SER A 37 -12.63 4.37 22.56
C SER A 37 -13.25 5.51 21.74
N THR A 38 -12.64 5.86 20.61
CA THR A 38 -13.14 6.82 19.62
C THR A 38 -12.39 6.56 18.30
N ALA A 39 -13.04 6.31 17.16
CA ALA A 39 -12.28 6.12 15.90
C ALA A 39 -13.10 6.23 14.60
N GLN A 40 -13.70 7.40 14.33
CA GLN A 40 -13.99 7.78 12.94
C GLN A 40 -13.01 8.86 12.53
N LEU A 41 -12.27 8.64 11.44
CA LEU A 41 -11.53 9.72 10.79
C LEU A 41 -12.51 10.87 10.47
N PRO A 42 -12.14 12.14 10.77
CA PRO A 42 -13.01 13.28 10.48
C PRO A 42 -13.20 13.50 8.98
N ILE A 43 -12.24 13.07 8.16
CA ILE A 43 -12.28 13.17 6.69
C ILE A 43 -12.13 11.77 6.09
N ARG A 44 -13.06 11.40 5.21
CA ARG A 44 -13.05 10.13 4.46
C ARG A 44 -13.33 10.41 2.98
N PRO A 45 -12.59 9.80 2.03
CA PRO A 45 -11.43 8.93 2.26
C PRO A 45 -10.21 9.68 2.78
N ALA A 46 -9.24 8.98 3.39
CA ALA A 46 -8.09 9.62 4.03
C ALA A 46 -7.21 10.35 2.98
N PRO A 47 -6.93 11.66 3.14
CA PRO A 47 -6.14 12.41 2.16
C PRO A 47 -4.62 12.27 2.36
N TRP A 48 -4.18 11.72 3.49
CA TRP A 48 -2.77 11.54 3.83
C TRP A 48 -2.48 10.09 4.19
N VAL A 49 -1.36 9.58 3.71
CA VAL A 49 -0.75 8.33 4.14
C VAL A 49 0.58 8.67 4.81
N VAL A 50 0.68 8.39 6.10
CA VAL A 50 1.88 8.68 6.90
C VAL A 50 2.63 7.38 7.15
N MET A 51 3.83 7.27 6.61
CA MET A 51 4.69 6.10 6.78
C MET A 51 5.35 6.13 8.15
N HIS A 52 5.05 5.11 8.92
CA HIS A 52 5.57 4.91 10.26
C HIS A 52 6.34 3.58 10.31
N HIS A 53 7.45 3.54 11.03
CA HIS A 53 8.03 2.25 11.43
C HIS A 53 7.36 1.78 12.72
N THR A 54 6.89 0.55 12.80
CA THR A 54 6.48 0.00 14.11
C THR A 54 7.64 -0.80 14.68
N ALA A 55 7.62 -1.11 15.97
CA ALA A 55 8.42 -2.20 16.53
C ALA A 55 7.89 -3.59 16.05
N GLY A 56 7.48 -3.68 14.78
CA GLY A 56 7.08 -4.90 14.10
C GLY A 56 8.24 -5.49 13.31
N ALA A 57 8.11 -6.75 12.89
CA ALA A 57 9.12 -7.41 12.07
C ALA A 57 9.36 -6.63 10.77
N ALA A 58 10.63 -6.33 10.50
CA ALA A 58 11.03 -5.81 9.20
C ALA A 58 10.61 -6.80 8.10
N CYS A 59 10.21 -6.29 6.94
CA CYS A 59 10.20 -7.12 5.75
C CYS A 59 11.66 -7.21 5.25
N THR A 60 12.13 -8.42 4.99
CA THR A 60 13.50 -8.67 4.51
C THR A 60 13.54 -9.27 3.11
N THR A 61 12.37 -9.54 2.51
CA THR A 61 12.23 -10.08 1.16
C THR A 61 11.39 -9.14 0.31
N ASP A 62 11.70 -9.07 -0.97
CA ASP A 62 10.94 -8.27 -1.94
C ASP A 62 9.45 -8.61 -1.92
N ALA A 63 9.11 -9.89 -1.77
CA ALA A 63 7.73 -10.35 -1.68
C ALA A 63 6.98 -9.78 -0.46
N ALA A 64 7.64 -9.76 0.70
CA ALA A 64 7.07 -9.24 1.95
C ALA A 64 6.98 -7.70 1.94
N CYS A 65 7.97 -7.02 1.38
CA CYS A 65 7.93 -5.56 1.25
C CYS A 65 6.90 -5.12 0.18
N ALA A 66 6.81 -5.83 -0.94
CA ALA A 66 5.75 -5.61 -1.95
C ALA A 66 4.34 -5.85 -1.38
N GLN A 67 4.19 -6.71 -0.37
CA GLN A 67 2.91 -6.90 0.30
C GLN A 67 2.46 -5.65 1.06
N GLN A 68 3.38 -4.94 1.71
CA GLN A 68 3.06 -3.68 2.37
C GLN A 68 2.59 -2.63 1.36
N MET A 69 3.20 -2.61 0.17
CA MET A 69 2.79 -1.74 -0.94
C MET A 69 1.39 -2.05 -1.47
N ARG A 70 1.04 -3.34 -1.58
CA ARG A 70 -0.30 -3.76 -2.00
C ARG A 70 -1.39 -3.28 -1.04
N ASN A 71 -1.10 -3.13 0.25
CA ASN A 71 -2.08 -2.60 1.22
C ASN A 71 -2.55 -1.19 0.86
N ILE A 72 -1.64 -0.31 0.42
CA ILE A 72 -1.97 1.09 0.11
C ILE A 72 -2.81 1.16 -1.16
N HIS A 73 -2.40 0.42 -2.20
CA HIS A 73 -3.17 0.32 -3.44
C HIS A 73 -4.60 -0.15 -3.17
N CYS A 74 -4.76 -1.12 -2.28
CA CYS A 74 -6.06 -1.64 -1.87
C CYS A 74 -6.85 -0.67 -1.00
N GLY A 75 -6.17 0.09 -0.13
CA GLY A 75 -6.81 1.19 0.59
C GLY A 75 -7.42 2.21 -0.38
N VAL A 76 -6.76 2.50 -1.49
CA VAL A 76 -7.29 3.38 -2.54
C VAL A 76 -8.46 2.72 -3.27
N SER A 77 -8.33 1.47 -3.74
CA SER A 77 -9.39 0.79 -4.49
C SER A 77 -10.66 0.55 -3.66
N LEU A 78 -10.51 0.34 -2.35
CA LEU A 78 -11.61 0.17 -1.40
C LEU A 78 -12.20 1.50 -0.89
N GLY A 79 -11.70 2.65 -1.35
CA GLY A 79 -12.19 3.97 -0.92
C GLY A 79 -11.86 4.32 0.53
N HIS A 80 -10.86 3.68 1.13
CA HIS A 80 -10.33 4.05 2.44
C HIS A 80 -9.31 5.18 2.36
N ILE A 81 -8.56 5.25 1.26
CA ILE A 81 -7.56 6.27 0.95
C ILE A 81 -7.99 7.02 -0.29
N ALA A 82 -7.87 8.35 -0.28
CA ALA A 82 -8.24 9.18 -1.41
C ALA A 82 -7.36 8.81 -2.62
N SER A 83 -7.90 8.77 -3.84
CA SER A 83 -7.10 8.49 -5.04
C SER A 83 -6.00 9.53 -5.29
N ASN A 84 -6.18 10.73 -4.75
CA ASN A 84 -5.25 11.85 -4.80
C ASN A 84 -4.48 12.12 -3.50
N TYR A 85 -4.31 11.09 -2.65
CA TYR A 85 -3.59 11.21 -1.40
C TYR A 85 -2.16 11.73 -1.54
N TRP A 86 -1.65 12.33 -0.47
CA TRP A 86 -0.22 12.61 -0.27
C TRP A 86 0.41 11.56 0.64
N LEU A 87 1.63 11.17 0.30
CA LEU A 87 2.46 10.23 1.05
C LEU A 87 3.61 10.99 1.70
N ILE A 88 3.80 10.81 3.00
CA ILE A 88 4.90 11.41 3.76
C ILE A 88 5.49 10.41 4.76
N GLY A 89 6.73 10.65 5.19
CA GLY A 89 7.29 9.97 6.37
C GLY A 89 6.83 10.63 7.67
N HIS A 90 6.72 9.88 8.76
CA HIS A 90 6.30 10.43 10.07
C HIS A 90 7.14 11.64 10.51
N ARG A 91 8.45 11.63 10.24
CA ARG A 91 9.38 12.76 10.49
C ARG A 91 8.98 14.10 9.86
N GLN A 92 8.16 14.08 8.81
CA GLN A 92 7.66 15.28 8.15
C GLN A 92 6.44 15.87 8.89
N ALA A 93 5.71 15.04 9.64
CA ALA A 93 4.53 15.50 10.37
C ALA A 93 4.89 16.01 11.78
N VAL A 94 5.89 15.39 12.44
CA VAL A 94 6.31 15.73 13.81
C VAL A 94 7.81 15.50 13.98
N ALA A 95 8.41 16.11 15.00
CA ALA A 95 9.83 15.96 15.32
C ALA A 95 10.17 14.55 15.83
N THR A 96 10.49 13.63 14.91
CA THR A 96 10.82 12.23 15.21
C THR A 96 11.82 11.66 14.21
N ALA A 97 12.61 10.67 14.63
CA ALA A 97 13.50 9.92 13.73
C ALA A 97 12.72 8.93 12.83
N CYS A 98 11.50 8.55 13.22
CA CYS A 98 10.62 7.68 12.43
C CYS A 98 10.41 8.24 11.01
N PRO A 99 10.47 7.45 9.94
CA PRO A 99 10.50 5.99 9.91
C PRO A 99 11.92 5.37 9.86
N GLY A 100 12.95 6.12 10.24
CA GLY A 100 14.36 5.73 10.04
C GLY A 100 14.86 6.08 8.64
N ASN A 101 16.19 6.20 8.49
CA ASN A 101 16.79 6.76 7.27
C ASN A 101 16.65 5.84 6.06
N ALA A 102 16.86 4.53 6.23
CA ALA A 102 16.75 3.58 5.13
C ALA A 102 15.33 3.58 4.53
N PHE A 103 14.31 3.42 5.38
CA PHE A 103 12.93 3.42 4.91
C PHE A 103 12.49 4.79 4.38
N PHE A 104 12.92 5.88 5.00
CA PHE A 104 12.63 7.21 4.47
C PHE A 104 13.25 7.46 3.08
N ASN A 105 14.48 6.99 2.85
CA ASN A 105 15.13 7.08 1.55
C ASN A 105 14.42 6.26 0.48
N GLU A 106 13.86 5.12 0.86
CA GLU A 106 13.06 4.28 -0.05
C GLU A 106 11.74 4.98 -0.45
N ILE A 107 10.94 5.44 0.52
CA ILE A 107 9.61 6.01 0.21
C ILE A 107 9.66 7.32 -0.56
N ARG A 108 10.80 8.04 -0.55
CA ARG A 108 11.02 9.23 -1.37
C ARG A 108 10.88 8.95 -2.87
N ASN A 109 11.11 7.71 -3.28
CA ASN A 109 11.01 7.28 -4.67
C ASN A 109 9.60 6.81 -5.04
N TRP A 110 8.66 6.76 -4.09
CA TRP A 110 7.33 6.21 -4.32
C TRP A 110 6.38 7.27 -4.92
N PRO A 111 5.38 6.84 -5.72
CA PRO A 111 4.34 7.74 -6.19
C PRO A 111 3.66 8.45 -5.02
N ARG A 112 3.23 9.71 -5.26
CA ARG A 112 2.55 10.55 -4.25
C ARG A 112 3.41 10.99 -3.07
N PHE A 113 4.71 10.68 -3.02
CA PHE A 113 5.59 11.26 -2.02
C PHE A 113 5.59 12.80 -2.12
N ASN A 114 5.36 13.49 -1.00
CA ASN A 114 5.41 14.94 -0.94
C ASN A 114 6.67 15.40 -0.19
N PRO A 115 7.67 15.99 -0.88
CA PRO A 115 8.90 16.48 -0.23
C PRO A 115 8.72 17.80 0.52
N ASN A 116 7.59 18.50 0.35
CA ASN A 116 7.38 19.88 0.78
C ASN A 116 6.44 19.99 2.00
N VAL A 117 6.44 18.96 2.84
CA VAL A 117 5.78 18.97 4.17
C VAL A 117 6.89 19.07 5.20
#